data_AF-A0A914R4N0-F1
#
_entry.id   AF-A0A914R4N0-F1
#
_cell.length_a   1.000
_cell.length_b   1.000
_cell.length_c   1.000
_cell.angle_alpha   90.00
_cell.angle_beta   90.00
_cell.angle_gamma   90.00
#
_symmetry.space_group_name_H-M   'P 1'
#
loop_
_entity.id
_entity.type
_entity.pdbx_description
1 polymer ?
#
loop_
_entity_poly.entity_id
_entity_poly.type
_entity_poly.pdbx_seq_one_letter_code
_entity_poly.pdbx_strand_id
1 'polypeptide(L)'
;MLLEKSIMAFLLFTFFPSIPAPIAKGFKPRTKYNETEARQLIHLSAGAYSTSPQGCINKVFGKSANLYKLFSSSDLLCDFVNSTCSSYILLNEQQKRVYIVFRGTETIQQLILEGYESHAPKVNFFNVGLANEYFAHALEVLWPNVQEVFKNPATRLFLK
;
A
#
# COMPACT_ATOMS: atom_id res chain seq x y z
N MET A 1 -44.50 -4.97 -34.84
CA MET A 1 -43.85 -3.96 -33.98
C MET A 1 -42.64 -4.46 -33.17
N LEU A 2 -42.14 -5.69 -33.41
CA LEU A 2 -40.91 -6.23 -32.78
C LEU A 2 -39.80 -6.55 -33.80
N LEU A 3 -40.09 -6.50 -35.10
CA LEU A 3 -39.13 -6.83 -36.17
C LEU A 3 -38.31 -5.61 -36.63
N GLU A 4 -38.85 -4.40 -36.54
CA GLU A 4 -38.14 -3.16 -36.95
C GLU A 4 -37.04 -2.75 -35.96
N LYS A 5 -37.18 -3.08 -34.67
CA LYS A 5 -36.20 -2.70 -33.63
C LYS A 5 -34.92 -3.54 -33.68
N SER A 6 -34.98 -4.78 -34.15
CA SER A 6 -33.79 -5.64 -34.28
C SER A 6 -32.92 -5.29 -35.49
N ILE A 7 -33.50 -4.79 -36.58
CA ILE A 7 -32.76 -4.46 -37.81
C ILE A 7 -31.92 -3.17 -37.60
N MET A 8 -32.45 -2.19 -36.86
CA MET A 8 -31.68 -0.98 -36.51
C MET A 8 -30.49 -1.25 -35.59
N ALA A 9 -30.58 -2.27 -34.72
CA ALA A 9 -29.49 -2.63 -33.82
C ALA A 9 -28.33 -3.31 -34.55
N PHE A 10 -28.62 -4.07 -35.62
CA PHE A 10 -27.60 -4.79 -36.40
C PHE A 10 -26.80 -3.86 -37.33
N LEU A 11 -27.40 -2.75 -37.79
CA LEU A 11 -26.75 -1.80 -38.69
C LEU A 11 -25.80 -0.82 -37.99
N LEU A 12 -25.87 -0.69 -36.65
CA LEU A 12 -24.98 0.18 -35.89
C LEU A 12 -23.63 -0.46 -35.53
N PHE A 13 -23.50 -1.79 -35.66
CA PHE A 13 -22.28 -2.51 -35.29
C PHE A 13 -21.34 -2.82 -36.47
N THR A 14 -21.77 -2.65 -37.72
CA THR A 14 -21.01 -3.11 -38.90
C THR A 14 -20.23 -2.03 -39.65
N PHE A 15 -20.26 -0.76 -39.18
CA PHE A 15 -19.62 0.37 -39.86
C PHE A 15 -18.70 1.22 -38.98
N PHE A 16 -18.10 0.67 -37.93
CA PHE A 16 -16.90 1.29 -37.35
C PHE A 16 -15.68 0.71 -38.06
N PRO A 17 -15.05 1.43 -39.02
CA PRO A 17 -13.78 1.00 -39.56
C PRO A 17 -12.80 0.83 -38.40
N SER A 18 -12.16 -0.33 -38.33
CA SER A 18 -11.09 -0.63 -37.39
C SER A 18 -9.97 0.38 -37.61
N ILE A 19 -10.02 1.52 -36.92
CA ILE A 19 -8.93 2.49 -36.91
C ILE A 19 -7.75 1.72 -36.31
N PRO A 20 -6.65 1.48 -37.05
CA PRO A 20 -5.46 0.90 -36.45
C PRO A 20 -5.05 1.85 -35.32
N ALA A 21 -5.18 1.37 -34.08
CA ALA A 21 -4.78 2.14 -32.92
C ALA A 21 -3.33 2.59 -33.17
N PRO A 22 -3.04 3.91 -33.13
CA PRO A 22 -1.67 4.35 -33.30
C PRO A 22 -0.86 3.63 -32.24
N ILE A 23 0.17 2.88 -32.67
CA ILE A 23 1.12 2.21 -31.78
C ILE A 23 1.54 3.28 -30.77
N ALA A 24 1.08 3.13 -29.53
CA ALA A 24 1.27 4.13 -28.50
C ALA A 24 2.78 4.33 -28.37
N LYS A 25 3.28 5.45 -28.89
CA LYS A 25 4.68 5.84 -28.72
C LYS A 25 4.94 5.82 -27.22
N GLY A 26 5.90 5.01 -26.80
CA GLY A 26 6.14 4.66 -25.40
C GLY A 26 5.99 5.87 -24.49
N PHE A 27 5.08 5.77 -23.52
CA PHE A 27 4.80 6.81 -22.56
C PHE A 27 6.09 7.14 -21.81
N LYS A 28 6.69 8.30 -22.09
CA LYS A 28 7.82 8.77 -21.28
C LYS A 28 7.28 9.07 -19.88
N PRO A 29 7.81 8.44 -18.82
CA PRO A 29 7.38 8.72 -17.47
C PRO A 29 7.51 10.22 -17.18
N ARG A 30 6.43 10.85 -16.70
CA ARG A 30 6.44 12.27 -16.32
C ARG A 30 7.23 12.53 -15.03
N THR A 31 7.48 11.48 -14.25
CA THR A 31 8.14 11.57 -12.94
C THR A 31 9.56 11.01 -13.01
N LYS A 32 10.41 11.44 -12.08
CA LYS A 32 11.75 10.87 -11.87
C LYS A 32 11.73 9.65 -10.93
N TYR A 33 10.55 9.15 -10.57
CA TYR A 33 10.43 8.01 -9.66
C TYR A 33 10.93 6.74 -10.32
N ASN A 34 11.59 5.88 -9.53
CA ASN A 34 11.92 4.54 -9.97
C ASN A 34 10.66 3.69 -9.97
N GLU A 35 10.08 3.50 -11.16
CA GLU A 35 8.84 2.73 -11.35
C GLU A 35 8.94 1.30 -10.81
N THR A 36 10.10 0.66 -10.93
CA THR A 36 10.32 -0.70 -10.42
C THR A 36 10.24 -0.72 -8.90
N GLU A 37 10.89 0.23 -8.23
CA GLU A 37 10.84 0.35 -6.77
C GLU A 37 9.45 0.74 -6.28
N ALA A 38 8.78 1.68 -6.96
CA ALA A 38 7.41 2.07 -6.64
C ALA A 38 6.45 0.87 -6.71
N ARG A 39 6.57 0.03 -7.74
CA ARG A 39 5.81 -1.22 -7.88
C ARG A 39 6.12 -2.22 -6.78
N GLN A 40 7.39 -2.35 -6.38
CA GLN A 40 7.75 -3.20 -5.24
C GLN A 40 7.08 -2.71 -3.96
N LEU A 41 7.18 -1.41 -3.66
CA LEU A 41 6.62 -0.81 -2.44
C LEU A 41 5.10 -0.99 -2.37
N ILE A 42 4.36 -0.75 -3.45
CA ILE A 42 2.89 -0.92 -3.44
C ILE A 42 2.49 -2.39 -3.25
N HIS A 43 3.24 -3.34 -3.83
CA HIS A 43 2.98 -4.77 -3.61
C HIS A 43 3.33 -5.22 -2.19
N LEU A 44 4.37 -4.64 -1.59
CA LEU A 44 4.66 -4.85 -0.17
C LEU A 44 3.54 -4.31 0.71
N SER A 45 3.04 -3.09 0.44
CA SER A 45 1.88 -2.52 1.15
C SER A 45 0.65 -3.41 1.05
N ALA A 46 0.37 -3.98 -0.13
CA ALA A 46 -0.71 -4.97 -0.29
C ALA A 46 -0.48 -6.24 0.56
N GLY A 47 0.78 -6.64 0.76
CA GLY A 47 1.15 -7.76 1.63
C GLY A 47 0.77 -7.58 3.10
N ALA A 48 0.59 -6.34 3.57
CA ALA A 48 0.18 -6.08 4.96
C ALA A 48 -1.29 -6.42 5.23
N TYR A 49 -2.08 -6.68 4.19
CA TYR A 49 -3.44 -7.21 4.29
C TYR A 49 -3.49 -8.74 4.36
N SER A 50 -2.33 -9.42 4.28
CA SER A 50 -2.26 -10.86 4.36
C SER A 50 -2.01 -11.33 5.79
N THR A 51 -2.65 -12.43 6.18
CA THR A 51 -2.31 -13.16 7.41
C THR A 51 -0.90 -13.77 7.38
N SER A 52 -0.31 -13.92 6.19
CA SER A 52 1.07 -14.39 6.01
C SER A 52 1.80 -13.56 4.94
N PRO A 53 2.44 -12.45 5.32
CA PRO A 53 3.13 -11.56 4.39
C PRO A 53 4.23 -12.23 3.56
N GLN A 54 4.80 -13.35 4.05
CA GLN A 54 5.89 -14.08 3.39
C GLN A 54 5.52 -14.50 1.96
N GLY A 55 4.27 -14.92 1.72
CA GLY A 55 3.80 -15.26 0.38
C GLY A 55 3.85 -14.09 -0.59
N CYS A 56 3.53 -12.88 -0.10
CA CYS A 56 3.63 -11.65 -0.89
C CYS A 56 5.08 -11.23 -1.11
N ILE A 57 5.93 -11.29 -0.08
CA ILE A 57 7.37 -11.01 -0.17
C ILE A 57 8.03 -11.90 -1.25
N ASN A 58 7.70 -13.19 -1.24
CA ASN A 58 8.22 -14.15 -2.23
C ASN A 58 7.82 -13.77 -3.66
N LYS A 59 6.60 -13.26 -3.87
CA LYS A 59 6.14 -12.79 -5.18
C LYS A 59 6.82 -11.49 -5.62
N VAL A 60 7.05 -10.56 -4.71
CA VAL A 60 7.68 -9.26 -5.00
C VAL A 60 9.14 -9.44 -5.42
N PHE A 61 9.89 -10.29 -4.73
CA PHE A 61 11.34 -10.43 -4.96
C PHE A 61 11.74 -11.68 -5.75
N GLY A 62 10.81 -12.61 -5.99
CA GLY A 62 11.04 -13.81 -6.79
C GLY A 62 12.26 -14.60 -6.33
N LYS A 63 13.22 -14.79 -7.24
CA LYS A 63 14.47 -15.52 -6.97
C LYS A 63 15.34 -14.90 -5.87
N SER A 64 15.15 -13.61 -5.56
CA SER A 64 15.91 -12.90 -4.54
C SER A 64 15.20 -12.88 -3.18
N ALA A 65 14.05 -13.54 -3.04
CA ALA A 65 13.24 -13.47 -1.81
C ALA A 65 13.99 -13.95 -0.55
N ASN A 66 14.94 -14.88 -0.69
CA ASN A 66 15.79 -15.35 0.41
C ASN A 66 16.68 -14.26 1.02
N LEU A 67 16.90 -13.14 0.31
CA LEU A 67 17.64 -11.99 0.81
C LEU A 67 16.78 -11.07 1.71
N TYR A 68 15.46 -11.30 1.74
CA TYR A 68 14.51 -10.48 2.46
C TYR A 68 13.87 -11.30 3.59
N LYS A 69 14.26 -10.99 4.83
CA LYS A 69 13.81 -11.72 6.02
C LYS A 69 12.69 -10.96 6.70
N LEU A 70 11.56 -11.63 6.92
CA LEU A 70 10.49 -11.11 7.79
C LEU A 70 11.02 -11.03 9.22
N PHE A 71 11.17 -9.81 9.73
CA PHE A 71 11.69 -9.56 11.06
C PHE A 71 10.59 -9.63 12.12
N SER A 72 9.47 -9.00 11.83
CA SER A 72 8.29 -9.02 12.69
C SER A 72 7.04 -8.81 11.84
N SER A 73 5.92 -9.33 12.35
CA SER A 73 4.57 -9.06 11.87
C SER A 73 3.70 -8.88 13.09
N SER A 74 2.79 -7.91 13.06
CA SER A 74 1.98 -7.55 14.22
C SER A 74 0.62 -7.11 13.77
N ASP A 75 -0.40 -7.72 14.37
CA ASP A 75 -1.79 -7.29 14.32
C ASP A 75 -2.15 -6.83 15.73
N LEU A 76 -2.28 -5.52 15.90
CA LEU A 76 -2.60 -4.90 17.19
C LEU A 76 -4.00 -4.29 17.13
N LEU A 77 -4.70 -4.29 18.26
CA LEU A 77 -5.93 -3.53 18.41
C LEU A 77 -5.57 -2.03 18.48
N CYS A 78 -6.28 -1.21 17.73
CA CYS A 78 -6.09 0.25 17.67
C CYS A 78 -7.33 1.03 18.14
N ASP A 79 -8.33 0.34 18.71
CA ASP A 79 -9.45 0.84 19.51
C ASP A 79 -10.05 2.21 19.19
N PHE A 80 -10.41 2.45 17.92
CA PHE A 80 -11.36 3.51 17.55
C PHE A 80 -12.77 2.99 17.22
N VAL A 81 -12.87 1.81 16.60
CA VAL A 81 -14.13 1.11 16.29
C VAL A 81 -13.87 -0.41 16.17
N ASN A 82 -13.16 -1.03 17.14
CA ASN A 82 -12.65 -2.42 17.06
C ASN A 82 -11.82 -2.73 15.79
N SER A 83 -11.17 -1.72 15.22
CA SER A 83 -10.29 -1.90 14.07
C SER A 83 -8.90 -2.32 14.53
N THR A 84 -8.35 -3.36 13.89
CA THR A 84 -6.95 -3.72 14.06
C THR A 84 -6.07 -2.82 13.20
N CYS A 85 -4.88 -2.49 13.68
CA CYS A 85 -3.79 -2.06 12.82
C CYS A 85 -2.84 -3.22 12.60
N SER A 86 -2.37 -3.36 11.37
CA SER A 86 -1.40 -4.38 11.02
C SER A 86 -0.13 -3.75 10.48
N SER A 87 1.00 -4.36 10.79
CA SER A 87 2.29 -3.99 10.22
C SER A 87 3.21 -5.19 10.13
N TYR A 88 4.16 -5.12 9.21
CA TYR A 88 5.28 -6.04 9.21
C TYR A 88 6.57 -5.33 8.79
N ILE A 89 7.68 -5.92 9.19
CA ILE A 89 9.02 -5.39 8.96
C ILE A 89 9.84 -6.40 8.18
N LEU A 90 10.47 -5.93 7.11
CA LEU A 90 11.30 -6.73 6.23
C LEU A 90 12.72 -6.20 6.23
N LEU A 91 13.70 -7.09 6.36
CA LEU A 91 15.12 -6.75 6.37
C LEU A 91 15.82 -7.32 5.15
N ASN A 92 16.63 -6.48 4.49
CA ASN A 92 17.63 -6.93 3.53
C ASN A 92 19.01 -6.48 4.01
N GLU A 93 19.74 -7.43 4.60
CA GLU A 93 21.05 -7.15 5.21
C GLU A 93 22.12 -6.82 4.17
N GLN A 94 22.06 -7.43 2.98
CA GLN A 94 23.04 -7.20 1.91
C GLN A 94 22.96 -5.78 1.36
N GLN A 95 21.73 -5.28 1.19
CA GLN A 95 21.47 -3.94 0.69
C GLN A 95 21.39 -2.90 1.81
N LYS A 96 21.50 -3.32 3.09
CA LYS A 96 21.30 -2.49 4.27
C LYS A 96 19.96 -1.74 4.23
N ARG A 97 18.88 -2.45 3.89
CA ARG A 97 17.53 -1.88 3.77
C ARG A 97 16.59 -2.45 4.83
N VAL A 98 15.77 -1.57 5.37
CA VAL A 98 14.62 -1.90 6.22
C VAL A 98 13.37 -1.42 5.51
N TYR A 99 12.40 -2.30 5.32
CA TYR A 99 11.05 -1.92 4.88
C TYR A 99 10.12 -2.04 6.08
N ILE A 100 9.49 -0.93 6.43
CA ILE A 100 8.45 -0.89 7.45
C ILE A 100 7.14 -0.73 6.70
N VAL A 101 6.28 -1.73 6.80
CA VAL A 101 5.06 -1.80 6.01
C VAL A 101 3.87 -1.75 6.95
N PHE A 102 3.06 -0.71 6.80
CA PHE A 102 1.82 -0.54 7.53
C PHE A 102 0.65 -0.94 6.62
N ARG A 103 -0.32 -1.67 7.17
CA ARG A 103 -1.59 -1.93 6.50
C ARG A 103 -2.44 -0.66 6.55
N GLY A 104 -3.13 -0.37 5.44
CA GLY A 104 -4.20 0.63 5.45
C GLY A 104 -5.49 0.07 6.07
N THR A 105 -6.60 0.75 5.85
CA THR A 105 -7.93 0.31 6.29
C THR A 105 -8.41 -0.89 5.45
N GLU A 106 -9.04 -1.91 6.07
CA GLU A 106 -9.57 -3.10 5.37
C GLU A 106 -11.00 -2.92 4.87
N THR A 107 -11.87 -2.40 5.73
CA THR A 107 -13.30 -2.26 5.45
C THR A 107 -13.62 -0.79 5.21
N ILE A 108 -13.92 -0.46 3.96
CA ILE A 108 -14.40 0.86 3.50
C ILE A 108 -15.75 1.26 4.15
N GLN A 109 -16.32 0.44 5.01
CA GLN A 109 -17.74 0.53 5.40
C GLN A 109 -18.05 1.70 6.35
N GLN A 110 -17.02 2.39 6.87
CA GLN A 110 -17.13 3.67 7.57
C GLN A 110 -16.14 4.75 7.09
N LEU A 111 -15.24 4.48 6.11
CA LEU A 111 -14.11 5.31 5.60
C LEU A 111 -14.41 6.82 5.36
N ILE A 112 -15.70 7.08 5.29
CA ILE A 112 -16.39 8.09 4.53
C ILE A 112 -17.74 8.41 5.22
N LEU A 113 -18.27 7.56 6.11
CA LEU A 113 -19.72 7.59 6.36
C LEU A 113 -20.18 8.88 7.04
N GLU A 114 -19.38 9.34 7.98
CA GLU A 114 -19.09 10.74 8.10
C GLU A 114 -17.65 10.83 7.60
N GLY A 115 -17.21 11.92 7.00
CA GLY A 115 -15.77 12.09 6.99
C GLY A 115 -15.24 12.09 8.45
N TYR A 116 -14.12 12.67 8.76
CA TYR A 116 -14.03 14.03 8.33
C TYR A 116 -15.40 14.80 8.32
N GLU A 117 -16.35 14.62 9.26
CA GLU A 117 -17.23 15.71 9.69
C GLU A 117 -16.35 16.74 10.44
N SER A 118 -15.45 17.28 9.63
CA SER A 118 -14.78 18.58 9.65
C SER A 118 -13.76 18.93 10.74
N HIS A 119 -13.63 18.20 11.86
CA HIS A 119 -12.83 18.69 13.01
C HIS A 119 -12.10 17.64 13.85
N ALA A 120 -11.67 16.51 13.27
CA ALA A 120 -10.84 15.55 14.03
C ALA A 120 -9.65 16.28 14.69
N PRO A 121 -9.45 16.13 16.02
CA PRO A 121 -8.45 16.89 16.75
C PRO A 121 -7.10 16.73 16.11
N LYS A 122 -6.40 17.85 15.99
CA LYS A 122 -5.02 17.84 15.56
C LYS A 122 -4.15 17.80 16.80
N VAL A 123 -3.31 16.78 16.89
CA VAL A 123 -2.30 16.70 17.93
C VAL A 123 -1.00 17.29 17.41
N ASN A 124 -0.24 17.91 18.32
CA ASN A 124 1.11 18.32 18.01
C ASN A 124 1.96 17.06 17.76
N PHE A 125 2.35 16.87 16.50
CA PHE A 125 3.17 15.75 16.09
C PHE A 125 4.63 16.16 16.24
N PHE A 126 5.23 15.85 17.40
CA PHE A 126 6.66 16.04 17.68
C PHE A 126 7.20 17.45 17.38
N ASN A 127 6.40 18.49 17.57
CA ASN A 127 6.71 19.88 17.22
C ASN A 127 7.04 20.15 15.75
N VAL A 128 6.77 19.19 14.84
CA VAL A 128 6.96 19.38 13.39
C VAL A 128 5.68 19.82 12.69
N GLY A 129 4.55 19.80 13.38
CA GLY A 129 3.27 20.25 12.87
C GLY A 129 2.10 19.59 13.56
N LEU A 130 0.94 19.71 12.94
CA LEU A 130 -0.31 19.18 13.42
C LEU A 130 -0.70 17.94 12.60
N ALA A 131 -0.92 16.81 13.27
CA ALA A 131 -1.37 15.57 12.64
C ALA A 131 -2.78 15.20 13.11
N ASN A 132 -3.53 14.49 12.28
CA ASN A 132 -4.81 13.93 12.68
C ASN A 132 -4.58 12.90 13.80
N GLU A 133 -5.31 13.02 14.91
CA GLU A 133 -5.20 12.16 16.09
C GLU A 133 -5.31 10.66 15.76
N TYR A 134 -6.19 10.27 14.82
CA TYR A 134 -6.34 8.88 14.41
C TYR A 134 -5.02 8.31 13.83
N PHE A 135 -4.38 9.05 12.91
CA PHE A 135 -3.12 8.62 12.32
C PHE A 135 -1.96 8.68 13.32
N ALA A 136 -1.97 9.67 14.22
CA ALA A 136 -0.97 9.78 15.27
C ALA A 136 -1.05 8.60 16.25
N HIS A 137 -2.26 8.26 16.72
CA HIS A 137 -2.48 7.13 17.62
C HIS A 137 -2.13 5.80 16.95
N ALA A 138 -2.58 5.56 15.72
CA ALA A 138 -2.23 4.33 14.99
C ALA A 138 -0.70 4.17 14.85
N LEU A 139 0.01 5.28 14.59
CA LEU A 139 1.46 5.27 14.57
C LEU A 139 2.04 4.96 15.96
N GLU A 140 1.57 5.61 17.02
CA GLU A 140 2.03 5.39 18.40
C GLU A 140 1.85 3.94 18.86
N VAL A 141 0.76 3.28 18.47
CA VAL A 141 0.50 1.87 18.80
C VAL A 141 1.48 0.95 18.08
N LEU A 142 1.79 1.21 16.80
CA LEU A 142 2.67 0.35 15.99
C LEU A 142 4.16 0.65 16.18
N TRP A 143 4.50 1.89 16.56
CA TRP A 143 5.88 2.37 16.61
C TRP A 143 6.80 1.59 17.56
N PRO A 144 6.37 1.11 18.74
CA PRO A 144 7.20 0.27 19.60
C PRO A 144 7.79 -0.95 18.88
N ASN A 145 7.03 -1.59 17.98
CA ASN A 145 7.53 -2.71 17.17
C ASN A 145 8.59 -2.28 16.16
N VAL A 146 8.48 -1.06 15.65
CA VAL A 146 9.50 -0.44 14.78
C VAL A 146 10.76 -0.11 15.58
N GLN A 147 10.61 0.34 16.83
CA GLN A 147 11.75 0.66 17.69
C GLN A 147 12.65 -0.56 17.95
N GLU A 148 12.12 -1.78 17.95
CA GLU A 148 12.91 -3.00 18.08
C GLU A 148 13.93 -3.18 16.95
N VAL A 149 13.63 -2.67 15.75
CA VAL A 149 14.60 -2.64 14.64
C VAL A 149 15.81 -1.77 14.99
N PHE A 150 15.61 -0.67 15.70
CA PHE A 150 16.71 0.23 16.06
C PHE A 150 17.54 -0.26 17.24
N LYS A 151 16.96 -1.15 18.06
CA LYS A 151 17.65 -1.82 19.18
C LYS A 151 18.48 -3.01 18.71
N ASN A 152 18.07 -3.68 17.63
CA ASN A 152 18.76 -4.86 17.13
C ASN A 152 20.15 -4.48 16.55
N PRO A 153 21.25 -5.12 17.03
CA PRO A 153 22.61 -4.81 16.57
C PRO A 153 22.83 -4.99 15.06
N ALA A 154 22.17 -5.98 14.44
CA ALA A 154 22.35 -6.29 13.02
C ALA A 154 21.81 -5.17 12.12
N THR A 155 20.68 -4.58 12.50
CA THR A 155 19.99 -3.50 11.76
C THR A 155 20.51 -2.11 12.15
N ARG A 156 21.03 -1.94 13.37
CA ARG A 156 21.70 -0.68 13.80
C ARG A 156 22.88 -0.32 12.90
N LEU A 157 23.52 -1.30 12.27
CA LEU A 157 24.62 -1.10 11.31
C LEU A 157 24.16 -0.51 9.95
N PHE A 158 22.86 -0.51 9.65
CA PHE A 158 22.34 0.07 8.40
C PHE A 158 22.19 1.59 8.47
N LEU A 159 22.20 2.15 9.68
CA LEU A 159 21.92 3.56 9.97
C LEU A 159 23.18 4.38 10.24
N LYS A 160 24.35 3.76 10.06
CA LYS A 160 25.67 4.40 10.10
C LYS A 160 26.22 4.49 8.69
#